data_AF-A0A0F9FKQ4-F1
#
_entry.id   AF-A0A0F9FKQ4-F1
#
_cell.length_a   1.000
_cell.length_b   1.000
_cell.length_c   1.000
_cell.angle_alpha   90.00
_cell.angle_beta   90.00
_cell.angle_gamma   90.00
#
_symmetry.space_group_name_H-M   'P 1'
#
loop_
_entity.id
_entity.type
_entity.pdbx_description
1 polymer ?
#
loop_
_entity_poly.entity_id
_entity_poly.type
_entity_poly.pdbx_seq_one_letter_code
_entity_poly.pdbx_strand_id
1 'polypeptide(L)'
;VADTEELNQTRHTHTDADNEMDLYYEFIVGSGIPEEVTVTGYLTGKNDNLEVLGYDWVSETWKQIGTLEGKAQSTDEVNAYAMFVNMVGSGTDEGKVRVRFTDGAFTLSTATLAIDQIFVSFSVGVEGYAGGAIFIDTTITNTNTVVGIDGTARNPVSTIAAANTLSASTNLNKFEVAPGSSITFAASQENQVFRGDNWTLALGGRSISGSHIIGANVTGICTGASHPRFEHCHFGAVTLTPSDNEGCVLEGTVTAGSAGDFFFERCQSGVAGILTPIFDFGSGLGASDVNFRDYSGGIEIKNMGRNAGNYNMSLEGNGQLIIASDCSATSTIAIRGNFTITDNAAGAVTLSNEAMFDHNAIIDSILEDTETTIPAAESITDAKIDTLQDDMDDVVTGDKPVVDGTVTQAEALKAVLAFIAGIAGGGGGNEITFKNQAGDKNVITLSGLDANGNRTSTTLDFS
;
A
#
# COMPACT_ATOMS: atom_id res chain seq x y z
N VAL A 1 47.99 -16.15 31.81
CA VAL A 1 47.49 -17.52 31.62
C VAL A 1 47.62 -17.78 30.13
N ALA A 2 48.71 -18.44 29.71
CA ALA A 2 49.12 -18.50 28.30
C ALA A 2 49.15 -19.95 27.80
N ASP A 3 48.42 -20.85 28.47
CA ASP A 3 48.85 -22.24 28.54
C ASP A 3 47.70 -23.24 28.74
N THR A 4 46.57 -22.95 28.10
CA THR A 4 45.46 -23.90 28.02
C THR A 4 44.91 -24.03 26.60
N GLU A 5 45.64 -23.48 25.61
CA GLU A 5 45.22 -23.44 24.20
C GLU A 5 45.90 -24.54 23.36
N GLU A 6 47.18 -24.81 23.63
CA GLU A 6 47.99 -25.79 22.91
C GLU A 6 48.20 -27.04 23.76
N LEU A 7 48.10 -28.23 23.14
CA LEU A 7 48.48 -29.48 23.78
C LEU A 7 50.02 -29.60 23.79
N ASN A 8 50.68 -29.04 24.79
CA ASN A 8 52.14 -28.88 24.80
C ASN A 8 52.81 -29.33 26.13
N GLN A 9 52.03 -29.88 27.07
CA GLN A 9 52.43 -30.33 28.41
C GLN A 9 52.83 -29.22 29.39
N THR A 10 52.74 -27.97 28.98
CA THR A 10 52.82 -26.84 29.90
C THR A 10 51.39 -26.68 30.45
N ARG A 11 51.25 -26.58 31.78
CA ARG A 11 49.94 -26.73 32.44
C ARG A 11 49.60 -25.53 33.30
N HIS A 12 48.34 -25.11 33.22
CA HIS A 12 47.74 -24.27 34.24
C HIS A 12 47.37 -25.12 35.45
N THR A 13 48.08 -24.91 36.56
CA THR A 13 47.94 -25.71 37.78
C THR A 13 47.29 -24.94 38.91
N HIS A 14 46.39 -25.61 39.62
CA HIS A 14 45.70 -25.11 40.82
C HIS A 14 45.73 -26.20 41.87
N THR A 15 46.20 -25.87 43.08
CA THR A 15 46.16 -26.78 44.23
C THR A 15 45.06 -26.30 45.16
N ASP A 16 44.32 -27.22 45.79
CA ASP A 16 43.32 -26.84 46.78
C ASP A 16 43.97 -26.03 47.92
N ALA A 17 43.20 -25.07 48.43
CA ALA A 17 43.54 -24.32 49.62
C ALA A 17 42.49 -24.66 50.67
N ASP A 18 42.92 -25.25 51.79
CA ASP A 18 42.02 -25.65 52.88
C ASP A 18 40.89 -26.61 52.45
N ASN A 19 41.19 -27.50 51.50
CA ASN A 19 40.25 -28.47 50.91
C ASN A 19 39.18 -27.86 50.00
N GLU A 20 39.33 -26.60 49.58
CA GLU A 20 38.44 -25.90 48.65
C GLU A 20 39.15 -25.63 47.32
N MET A 21 38.41 -25.72 46.21
CA MET A 21 38.88 -25.33 44.89
C MET A 21 37.73 -24.74 44.10
N ASP A 22 37.91 -23.54 43.54
CA ASP A 22 36.89 -22.88 42.74
C ASP A 22 37.52 -21.98 41.68
N LEU A 23 37.36 -22.37 40.42
CA LEU A 23 37.84 -21.59 39.27
C LEU A 23 36.94 -21.80 38.05
N TYR A 24 36.93 -20.84 37.14
CA TYR A 24 36.24 -20.98 35.87
C TYR A 24 37.07 -20.42 34.71
N TYR A 25 36.76 -20.94 33.53
CA TYR A 25 37.29 -20.51 32.24
C TYR A 25 36.13 -19.94 31.42
N GLU A 26 36.38 -18.85 30.70
CA GLU A 26 35.43 -18.21 29.79
C GLU A 26 35.93 -18.32 28.36
N PHE A 27 35.05 -18.74 27.46
CA PHE A 27 35.29 -18.90 26.03
C PHE A 27 34.31 -18.00 25.27
N ILE A 28 34.70 -17.57 24.07
CA ILE A 28 33.84 -16.81 23.17
C ILE A 28 33.65 -17.63 21.88
N VAL A 29 32.44 -18.17 21.68
CA VAL A 29 32.07 -19.01 20.51
C VAL A 29 31.21 -18.27 19.48
N GLY A 30 30.96 -16.97 19.68
CA GLY A 30 30.13 -16.16 18.78
C GLY A 30 28.66 -16.62 18.76
N SER A 31 28.07 -16.75 17.57
CA SER A 31 26.71 -17.30 17.40
C SER A 31 26.64 -18.83 17.53
N GLY A 32 27.75 -19.48 17.91
CA GLY A 32 27.83 -20.91 18.11
C GLY A 32 27.01 -21.41 19.30
N ILE A 33 26.43 -22.60 19.16
CA ILE A 33 25.83 -23.35 20.25
C ILE A 33 26.86 -24.38 20.72
N PRO A 34 27.29 -24.36 21.99
CA PRO A 34 28.28 -25.32 22.48
C PRO A 34 27.69 -26.73 22.47
N GLU A 35 28.49 -27.69 22.01
CA GLU A 35 28.12 -29.10 21.96
C GLU A 35 28.83 -29.87 23.07
N GLU A 36 30.11 -29.58 23.29
CA GLU A 36 30.95 -30.29 24.24
C GLU A 36 32.13 -29.42 24.69
N VAL A 37 32.56 -29.59 25.94
CA VAL A 37 33.88 -29.13 26.40
C VAL A 37 34.78 -30.33 26.64
N THR A 38 35.96 -30.31 26.03
CA THR A 38 37.02 -31.28 26.22
C THR A 38 38.13 -30.66 27.06
N VAL A 39 38.53 -31.36 28.12
CA VAL A 39 39.62 -30.99 29.03
C VAL A 39 40.70 -32.04 28.94
N THR A 40 41.90 -31.64 28.54
CA THR A 40 43.10 -32.48 28.56
C THR A 40 43.97 -32.07 29.74
N GLY A 41 44.13 -32.98 30.69
CA GLY A 41 44.83 -32.71 31.94
C GLY A 41 44.60 -33.80 32.98
N TYR A 42 44.86 -33.52 34.25
CA TYR A 42 44.60 -34.46 35.34
C TYR A 42 44.25 -33.74 36.64
N LEU A 43 43.60 -34.48 37.55
CA LEU A 43 43.42 -34.11 38.94
C LEU A 43 44.20 -35.12 39.79
N THR A 44 45.17 -34.68 40.59
CA THR A 44 45.83 -35.57 41.56
C THR A 44 44.99 -35.72 42.81
N GLY A 45 45.09 -36.89 43.45
CA GLY A 45 44.35 -37.20 44.67
C GLY A 45 43.32 -38.29 44.41
N LYS A 46 43.68 -39.56 44.66
CA LYS A 46 42.88 -40.72 44.25
C LYS A 46 41.43 -40.73 44.77
N ASN A 47 41.18 -40.03 45.86
CA ASN A 47 39.87 -39.96 46.51
C ASN A 47 39.23 -38.56 46.38
N ASP A 48 39.82 -37.68 45.57
CA ASP A 48 39.38 -36.31 45.37
C ASP A 48 38.67 -36.21 44.01
N ASN A 49 37.56 -35.49 43.93
CA ASN A 49 36.84 -35.26 42.68
C ASN A 49 36.44 -33.79 42.60
N LEU A 50 36.27 -33.29 41.37
CA LEU A 50 35.71 -31.96 41.13
C LEU A 50 34.43 -32.07 40.32
N GLU A 51 33.42 -31.26 40.67
CA GLU A 51 32.28 -31.02 39.80
C GLU A 51 32.73 -30.14 38.62
N VAL A 52 32.30 -30.53 37.41
CA VAL A 52 32.46 -29.72 36.21
C VAL A 52 31.10 -29.12 35.88
N LEU A 53 31.03 -27.79 35.87
CA LEU A 53 29.79 -27.03 35.74
C LEU A 53 29.82 -26.15 34.48
N GLY A 54 28.73 -26.11 33.73
CA GLY A 54 28.47 -25.09 32.71
C GLY A 54 27.54 -23.99 33.25
N TYR A 55 27.78 -22.73 32.90
CA TYR A 55 26.89 -21.63 33.31
C TYR A 55 25.65 -21.57 32.43
N ASP A 56 24.46 -21.72 33.00
CA ASP A 56 23.17 -21.55 32.31
C ASP A 56 22.80 -20.06 32.29
N TRP A 57 22.83 -19.45 31.11
CA TRP A 57 22.53 -18.03 30.90
C TRP A 57 21.03 -17.72 30.92
N VAL A 58 20.17 -18.74 30.84
CA VAL A 58 18.71 -18.57 30.91
C VAL A 58 18.25 -18.58 32.36
N SER A 59 18.75 -19.51 33.19
CA SER A 59 18.40 -19.56 34.60
C SER A 59 19.36 -18.81 35.52
N GLU A 60 20.45 -18.26 34.98
CA GLU A 60 21.51 -17.56 35.73
C GLU A 60 22.13 -18.41 36.85
N THR A 61 22.34 -19.70 36.59
CA THR A 61 22.87 -20.66 37.57
C THR A 61 23.89 -21.60 36.95
N TRP A 62 24.84 -22.07 37.76
CA TRP A 62 25.73 -23.16 37.35
C TRP A 62 25.00 -24.50 37.34
N LYS A 63 25.20 -25.30 36.28
CA LYS A 63 24.64 -26.64 36.14
C LYS A 63 25.75 -27.66 35.92
N GLN A 64 25.69 -28.77 36.65
CA GLN A 64 26.69 -29.83 36.52
C GLN A 64 26.57 -30.53 35.16
N ILE A 65 27.70 -30.57 34.45
CA ILE A 65 27.86 -31.25 33.15
C ILE A 65 28.74 -32.51 33.27
N GLY A 66 29.45 -32.67 34.40
CA GLY A 66 30.23 -33.87 34.66
C GLY A 66 30.93 -33.86 36.02
N THR A 67 31.82 -34.84 36.19
CA THR A 67 32.74 -34.96 37.34
C THR A 67 34.12 -35.30 36.80
N LEU A 68 35.14 -34.56 37.25
CA LEU A 68 36.54 -34.87 36.97
C LEU A 68 37.09 -35.70 38.14
N GLU A 69 37.39 -36.96 37.88
CA GLU A 69 37.86 -37.90 38.91
C GLU A 69 39.35 -37.75 39.19
N GLY A 70 39.73 -37.68 40.47
CA GLY A 70 41.12 -37.63 40.89
C GLY A 70 41.84 -38.97 40.76
N LYS A 71 43.10 -38.92 40.36
CA LYS A 71 43.94 -40.08 40.09
C LYS A 71 45.22 -40.03 40.93
N ALA A 72 45.90 -41.18 41.02
CA ALA A 72 47.19 -41.30 41.70
C ALA A 72 48.38 -40.91 40.81
N GLN A 73 48.16 -40.67 39.52
CA GLN A 73 49.20 -40.41 38.52
C GLN A 73 49.00 -39.01 37.91
N SER A 74 50.10 -38.41 37.44
CA SER A 74 50.13 -37.09 36.80
C SER A 74 50.21 -37.25 35.27
N THR A 75 49.35 -38.09 34.70
CA THR A 75 49.26 -38.35 33.26
C THR A 75 48.01 -37.70 32.73
N ASP A 76 48.12 -36.92 31.65
CA ASP A 76 46.97 -36.24 31.07
C ASP A 76 45.96 -37.25 30.52
N GLU A 77 44.70 -37.01 30.83
CA GLU A 77 43.54 -37.72 30.30
C GLU A 77 42.64 -36.73 29.57
N VAL A 78 41.96 -37.21 28.53
CA VAL A 78 40.98 -36.42 27.78
C VAL A 78 39.60 -36.68 28.37
N ASN A 79 39.02 -35.66 28.98
CA ASN A 79 37.70 -35.72 29.60
C ASN A 79 36.75 -34.82 28.82
N ALA A 80 35.67 -35.41 28.28
CA ALA A 80 34.70 -34.73 27.44
C ALA A 80 33.34 -34.63 28.16
N TYR A 81 32.75 -33.42 28.15
CA TYR A 81 31.49 -33.13 28.84
C TYR A 81 30.52 -32.45 27.88
N ALA A 82 29.36 -33.07 27.67
CA ALA A 82 28.31 -32.51 26.82
C ALA A 82 27.80 -31.17 27.39
N MET A 83 27.61 -30.20 26.50
CA MET A 83 27.07 -28.89 26.83
C MET A 83 25.65 -28.73 26.27
N PHE A 84 24.89 -27.80 26.84
CA PHE A 84 23.51 -27.55 26.45
C PHE A 84 23.34 -26.16 25.83
N VAL A 85 22.28 -25.99 25.03
CA VAL A 85 22.00 -24.74 24.29
C VAL A 85 21.85 -23.50 25.16
N ASN A 86 21.47 -23.66 26.42
CA ASN A 86 21.34 -22.58 27.40
C ASN A 86 22.68 -22.21 28.07
N MET A 87 23.78 -22.90 27.74
CA MET A 87 25.11 -22.65 28.30
C MET A 87 25.98 -21.69 27.45
N VAL A 88 25.35 -20.98 26.51
CA VAL A 88 25.95 -19.86 25.79
C VAL A 88 25.15 -18.59 26.04
N GLY A 89 25.85 -17.48 26.26
CA GLY A 89 25.23 -16.20 26.55
C GLY A 89 24.54 -15.62 25.32
N SER A 90 23.62 -14.68 25.58
CA SER A 90 22.89 -13.91 24.57
C SER A 90 22.93 -12.42 24.94
N GLY A 91 22.54 -11.54 24.02
CA GLY A 91 22.54 -10.09 24.27
C GLY A 91 23.96 -9.57 24.57
N THR A 92 24.17 -8.94 25.73
CA THR A 92 25.50 -8.42 26.12
C THR A 92 26.55 -9.50 26.38
N ASP A 93 26.11 -10.74 26.55
CA ASP A 93 26.96 -11.90 26.79
C ASP A 93 26.96 -12.87 25.60
N GLU A 94 26.52 -12.41 24.43
CA GLU A 94 26.45 -13.24 23.22
C GLU A 94 27.74 -14.02 22.96
N GLY A 95 27.59 -15.35 22.84
CA GLY A 95 28.69 -16.26 22.56
C GLY A 95 29.58 -16.59 23.74
N LYS A 96 29.34 -16.06 24.94
CA LYS A 96 30.13 -16.45 26.12
C LYS A 96 29.74 -17.84 26.60
N VAL A 97 30.72 -18.71 26.74
CA VAL A 97 30.57 -20.04 27.35
C VAL A 97 31.48 -20.08 28.58
N ARG A 98 30.95 -20.49 29.74
CA ARG A 98 31.73 -20.60 30.97
C ARG A 98 31.74 -22.02 31.50
N VAL A 99 32.93 -22.49 31.85
CA VAL A 99 33.15 -23.83 32.43
C VAL A 99 33.86 -23.67 33.76
N ARG A 100 33.27 -24.18 34.83
CA ARG A 100 33.75 -24.06 36.21
C ARG A 100 34.12 -25.43 36.77
N PHE A 101 35.20 -25.45 37.54
CA PHE A 101 35.66 -26.59 38.31
C PHE A 101 35.55 -26.22 39.79
N THR A 102 34.81 -27.03 40.56
CA THR A 102 34.64 -26.78 41.99
C THR A 102 34.60 -28.08 42.80
N ASP A 103 35.00 -28.02 44.06
CA ASP A 103 34.85 -29.13 45.00
C ASP A 103 33.37 -29.51 45.22
N GLY A 104 32.45 -28.54 45.20
CA GLY A 104 31.02 -28.80 45.24
C GLY A 104 30.59 -29.63 46.45
N ALA A 105 30.05 -30.82 46.22
CA ALA A 105 29.71 -31.77 47.30
C ALA A 105 30.88 -32.66 47.77
N PHE A 106 32.04 -32.59 47.12
CA PHE A 106 33.22 -33.38 47.46
C PHE A 106 34.08 -32.68 48.54
N THR A 107 34.93 -33.45 49.20
CA THR A 107 35.94 -32.91 50.13
C THR A 107 37.30 -33.26 49.57
N LEU A 108 38.13 -32.25 49.30
CA LEU A 108 39.46 -32.45 48.75
C LEU A 108 40.46 -32.80 49.85
N SER A 109 41.56 -33.46 49.49
CA SER A 109 42.60 -33.90 50.42
C SER A 109 43.98 -33.75 49.79
N THR A 110 44.38 -32.50 49.49
CA THR A 110 45.61 -32.11 48.75
C THR A 110 45.56 -32.37 47.24
N ALA A 111 44.41 -32.05 46.63
CA ALA A 111 44.18 -32.22 45.21
C ALA A 111 44.87 -31.12 44.37
N THR A 112 45.46 -31.50 43.24
CA THR A 112 46.03 -30.55 42.27
C THR A 112 45.39 -30.79 40.90
N LEU A 113 44.66 -29.79 40.42
CA LEU A 113 44.15 -29.73 39.05
C LEU A 113 45.25 -29.18 38.14
N ALA A 114 45.59 -29.92 37.08
CA ALA A 114 46.55 -29.52 36.08
C ALA A 114 45.91 -29.63 34.68
N ILE A 115 45.71 -28.50 34.01
CA ILE A 115 45.07 -28.43 32.69
C ILE A 115 46.13 -28.04 31.65
N ASP A 116 46.33 -28.89 30.65
CA ASP A 116 47.19 -28.65 29.47
C ASP A 116 46.37 -27.96 28.36
N GLN A 117 45.16 -28.46 28.10
CA GLN A 117 44.27 -27.88 27.10
C GLN A 117 42.81 -27.92 27.55
N ILE A 118 42.06 -26.86 27.23
CA ILE A 118 40.61 -26.86 27.29
C ILE A 118 40.04 -26.36 25.96
N PHE A 119 39.14 -27.14 25.38
CA PHE A 119 38.58 -26.89 24.06
C PHE A 119 37.06 -26.99 24.11
N VAL A 120 36.35 -25.98 23.60
CA VAL A 120 34.89 -26.01 23.45
C VAL A 120 34.56 -26.28 21.99
N SER A 121 33.92 -27.41 21.71
CA SER A 121 33.29 -27.65 20.41
C SER A 121 31.92 -26.99 20.38
N PHE A 122 31.57 -26.42 19.24
CA PHE A 122 30.31 -25.73 19.04
C PHE A 122 29.83 -25.94 17.61
N SER A 123 28.52 -26.01 17.42
CA SER A 123 27.91 -25.86 16.12
C SER A 123 27.51 -24.42 15.91
N VAL A 124 28.03 -23.82 14.84
CA VAL A 124 27.43 -22.60 14.32
C VAL A 124 26.27 -23.05 13.45
N GLY A 125 25.06 -22.95 13.99
CA GLY A 125 23.91 -22.74 13.12
C GLY A 125 24.16 -21.39 12.46
N VAL A 126 24.65 -21.39 11.21
CA VAL A 126 24.86 -20.14 10.48
C VAL A 126 23.46 -19.57 10.27
N GLU A 127 22.97 -18.78 11.22
CA GLU A 127 22.04 -17.70 10.93
C GLU A 127 22.85 -16.68 10.13
N GLY A 128 23.17 -17.06 8.90
CA GLY A 128 23.87 -16.22 7.98
C GLY A 128 22.99 -15.05 7.58
N TYR A 129 23.46 -14.34 6.58
CA TYR A 129 22.68 -13.30 5.92
C TYR A 129 21.46 -13.92 5.24
N ALA A 130 20.34 -13.98 5.97
CA ALA A 130 19.10 -14.57 5.51
C ALA A 130 18.65 -13.87 4.22
N GLY A 131 18.43 -14.65 3.15
CA GLY A 131 18.13 -14.10 1.83
C GLY A 131 19.27 -13.29 1.20
N GLY A 132 20.52 -13.51 1.63
CA GLY A 132 21.70 -12.79 1.14
C GLY A 132 21.71 -11.30 1.51
N ALA A 133 21.10 -10.94 2.64
CA ALA A 133 20.95 -9.54 3.05
C ALA A 133 21.59 -9.24 4.41
N ILE A 134 22.11 -8.02 4.52
CA ILE A 134 22.58 -7.44 5.78
C ILE A 134 21.42 -6.70 6.43
N PHE A 135 21.13 -7.00 7.69
CA PHE A 135 20.02 -6.41 8.42
C PHE A 135 20.48 -5.16 9.17
N ILE A 136 19.72 -4.07 9.00
CA ILE A 136 19.96 -2.77 9.65
C ILE A 136 18.75 -2.45 10.53
N ASP A 137 19.02 -2.13 11.79
CA ASP A 137 18.02 -1.61 12.72
C ASP A 137 18.64 -0.49 13.55
N THR A 138 18.34 0.75 13.21
CA THR A 138 18.94 1.90 13.91
C THR A 138 18.29 2.20 15.26
N THR A 139 17.33 1.38 15.72
CA THR A 139 16.69 1.51 17.03
C THR A 139 17.41 0.71 18.11
N ILE A 140 18.33 -0.17 17.73
CA ILE A 140 19.22 -0.91 18.63
C ILE A 140 20.63 -0.29 18.66
N THR A 141 21.57 -0.92 19.37
CA THR A 141 22.91 -0.36 19.64
C THR A 141 24.09 -1.13 19.03
N ASN A 142 23.85 -2.23 18.30
CA ASN A 142 24.95 -3.02 17.75
C ASN A 142 25.70 -2.24 16.66
N THR A 143 26.96 -1.88 16.89
CA THR A 143 27.82 -1.21 15.89
C THR A 143 28.95 -2.10 15.39
N ASN A 144 28.95 -3.39 15.74
CA ASN A 144 30.01 -4.33 15.41
C ASN A 144 29.90 -4.82 13.96
N THR A 145 30.93 -5.53 13.50
CA THR A 145 31.11 -5.91 12.08
C THR A 145 31.69 -7.32 11.90
N VAL A 146 31.43 -8.22 12.84
CA VAL A 146 31.89 -9.61 12.79
C VAL A 146 31.04 -10.40 11.78
N VAL A 147 31.69 -10.89 10.72
CA VAL A 147 31.03 -11.64 9.64
C VAL A 147 30.32 -12.88 10.18
N GLY A 148 29.05 -13.06 9.80
CA GLY A 148 28.22 -14.20 10.22
C GLY A 148 27.66 -14.10 11.64
N ILE A 149 27.94 -13.01 12.36
CA ILE A 149 27.37 -12.69 13.68
C ILE A 149 26.58 -11.39 13.57
N ASP A 150 27.24 -10.31 13.15
CA ASP A 150 26.65 -8.99 13.03
C ASP A 150 26.00 -8.78 11.64
N GLY A 151 24.95 -7.95 11.63
CA GLY A 151 24.16 -7.66 10.44
C GLY A 151 23.30 -8.85 10.00
N THR A 152 23.03 -9.78 10.92
CA THR A 152 22.12 -10.90 10.73
C THR A 152 20.71 -10.52 11.17
N ALA A 153 19.70 -11.32 10.83
CA ALA A 153 18.32 -11.00 11.18
C ALA A 153 18.07 -10.91 12.70
N ARG A 154 18.82 -11.66 13.51
CA ARG A 154 18.71 -11.64 14.99
C ARG A 154 19.66 -10.65 15.66
N ASN A 155 20.73 -10.26 14.98
CA ASN A 155 21.68 -9.27 15.47
C ASN A 155 21.96 -8.22 14.38
N PRO A 156 20.94 -7.39 14.02
CA PRO A 156 21.11 -6.35 13.01
C PRO A 156 22.16 -5.33 13.45
N VAL A 157 22.72 -4.59 12.51
CA VAL A 157 23.59 -3.45 12.84
C VAL A 157 22.79 -2.16 12.93
N SER A 158 23.18 -1.28 13.84
CA SER A 158 22.53 0.00 14.12
C SER A 158 23.02 1.17 13.28
N THR A 159 24.05 0.96 12.46
CA THR A 159 24.63 2.03 11.64
C THR A 159 24.90 1.56 10.21
N ILE A 160 24.71 2.48 9.26
CA ILE A 160 25.07 2.24 7.86
C ILE A 160 26.58 2.03 7.67
N ALA A 161 27.41 2.59 8.56
CA ALA A 161 28.86 2.38 8.51
C ALA A 161 29.22 0.92 8.77
N ALA A 162 28.66 0.32 9.83
CA ALA A 162 28.85 -1.10 10.12
C ALA A 162 28.28 -1.99 9.00
N ALA A 163 27.10 -1.64 8.47
CA ALA A 163 26.49 -2.36 7.36
C ALA A 163 27.36 -2.33 6.09
N ASN A 164 27.97 -1.18 5.77
CA ASN A 164 28.88 -1.04 4.64
C ASN A 164 30.17 -1.86 4.83
N THR A 165 30.72 -1.92 6.05
CA THR A 165 31.86 -2.79 6.36
C THR A 165 31.52 -4.26 6.12
N LEU A 166 30.36 -4.72 6.62
CA LEU A 166 29.89 -6.08 6.40
C LEU A 166 29.63 -6.37 4.92
N SER A 167 29.04 -5.44 4.18
CA SER A 167 28.80 -5.55 2.74
C SER A 167 30.09 -5.78 1.97
N ALA A 168 31.14 -5.01 2.28
CA ALA A 168 32.46 -5.19 1.68
C ALA A 168 33.11 -6.54 2.06
N SER A 169 33.00 -6.98 3.31
CA SER A 169 33.58 -8.24 3.78
C SER A 169 32.86 -9.49 3.25
N THR A 170 31.57 -9.37 2.94
CA THR A 170 30.71 -10.50 2.53
C THR A 170 30.38 -10.49 1.04
N ASN A 171 30.65 -9.39 0.33
CA ASN A 171 30.25 -9.14 -1.04
C ASN A 171 28.72 -9.20 -1.25
N LEU A 172 27.95 -8.85 -0.21
CA LEU A 172 26.49 -8.72 -0.28
C LEU A 172 26.10 -7.26 -0.52
N ASN A 173 25.22 -7.02 -1.48
CA ASN A 173 24.76 -5.68 -1.87
C ASN A 173 23.31 -5.41 -1.48
N LYS A 174 22.69 -6.32 -0.72
CA LYS A 174 21.30 -6.22 -0.28
C LYS A 174 21.24 -5.91 1.21
N PHE A 175 20.40 -4.95 1.57
CA PHE A 175 20.15 -4.53 2.94
C PHE A 175 18.64 -4.65 3.24
N GLU A 176 18.31 -5.29 4.35
CA GLU A 176 16.96 -5.31 4.92
C GLU A 176 16.93 -4.35 6.10
N VAL A 177 16.09 -3.33 6.03
CA VAL A 177 16.03 -2.22 6.98
C VAL A 177 14.77 -2.39 7.83
N ALA A 178 14.94 -2.47 9.15
CA ALA A 178 13.84 -2.62 10.08
C ALA A 178 12.93 -1.37 10.06
N PRO A 179 11.59 -1.53 10.16
CA PRO A 179 10.65 -0.42 10.24
C PRO A 179 11.01 0.57 11.36
N GLY A 180 10.83 1.87 11.10
CA GLY A 180 11.20 2.93 12.04
C GLY A 180 12.70 3.26 12.10
N SER A 181 13.56 2.52 11.39
CA SER A 181 14.97 2.88 11.26
C SER A 181 15.15 4.22 10.53
N SER A 182 16.25 4.91 10.83
CA SER A 182 16.61 6.20 10.23
C SER A 182 18.06 6.19 9.75
N ILE A 183 18.25 6.19 8.44
CA ILE A 183 19.56 6.10 7.80
C ILE A 183 19.89 7.42 7.09
N THR A 184 21.12 7.90 7.25
CA THR A 184 21.69 8.96 6.40
C THR A 184 22.87 8.36 5.63
N PHE A 185 22.85 8.46 4.30
CA PHE A 185 23.99 8.00 3.50
C PHE A 185 25.21 8.89 3.70
N ALA A 186 26.26 8.32 4.30
CA ALA A 186 27.54 8.98 4.54
C ALA A 186 28.59 8.69 3.45
N ALA A 187 28.35 7.68 2.61
CA ALA A 187 29.18 7.26 1.49
C ALA A 187 28.30 6.98 0.27
N SER A 188 28.90 6.84 -0.92
CA SER A 188 28.19 6.38 -2.11
C SER A 188 27.64 4.97 -1.89
N GLN A 189 26.38 4.77 -2.28
CA GLN A 189 25.65 3.51 -2.16
C GLN A 189 25.21 3.10 -3.55
N GLU A 190 26.15 2.75 -4.43
CA GLU A 190 25.89 2.41 -5.84
C GLU A 190 25.64 0.91 -6.01
N ASN A 191 24.72 0.54 -6.89
CA ASN A 191 24.34 -0.86 -7.19
C ASN A 191 23.92 -1.68 -5.95
N GLN A 192 23.31 -1.01 -4.97
CA GLN A 192 22.84 -1.62 -3.73
C GLN A 192 21.32 -1.61 -3.64
N VAL A 193 20.76 -2.59 -2.94
CA VAL A 193 19.32 -2.69 -2.68
C VAL A 193 19.06 -2.43 -1.21
N PHE A 194 18.25 -1.43 -0.90
CA PHE A 194 17.75 -1.17 0.46
C PHE A 194 16.26 -1.43 0.48
N ARG A 195 15.85 -2.43 1.25
CA ARG A 195 14.45 -2.83 1.37
C ARG A 195 14.00 -2.72 2.81
N GLY A 196 12.84 -2.15 3.04
CA GLY A 196 12.16 -2.12 4.32
C GLY A 196 10.78 -1.52 4.14
N ASP A 197 10.04 -1.37 5.23
CA ASP A 197 8.75 -0.69 5.24
C ASP A 197 8.76 0.40 6.29
N ASN A 198 8.35 1.61 5.92
CA ASN A 198 8.22 2.76 6.82
C ASN A 198 9.52 3.07 7.61
N TRP A 199 10.65 3.10 6.90
CA TRP A 199 11.94 3.55 7.42
C TRP A 199 12.30 4.90 6.79
N THR A 200 13.16 5.68 7.42
CA THR A 200 13.54 7.02 6.95
C THR A 200 14.91 7.01 6.29
N LEU A 201 15.00 7.62 5.11
CA LEU A 201 16.24 7.76 4.36
C LEU A 201 16.56 9.24 4.09
N ALA A 202 17.74 9.68 4.50
CA ALA A 202 18.35 10.91 4.02
C ALA A 202 19.49 10.59 3.03
N LEU A 203 19.37 11.05 1.79
CA LEU A 203 20.27 10.73 0.68
C LEU A 203 21.69 11.32 0.84
N GLY A 204 21.85 12.33 1.69
CA GLY A 204 23.15 12.81 2.16
C GLY A 204 24.08 13.41 1.10
N GLY A 205 23.57 13.76 -0.08
CA GLY A 205 24.38 14.26 -1.21
C GLY A 205 25.26 13.18 -1.85
N ARG A 206 24.91 11.90 -1.69
CA ARG A 206 25.73 10.76 -2.13
C ARG A 206 25.25 10.20 -3.46
N SER A 207 26.17 9.53 -4.15
CA SER A 207 25.83 8.78 -5.36
C SER A 207 25.05 7.53 -4.99
N ILE A 208 23.92 7.31 -5.66
CA ILE A 208 23.10 6.10 -5.55
C ILE A 208 22.91 5.43 -6.91
N SER A 209 23.86 5.64 -7.82
CA SER A 209 23.82 5.14 -9.19
C SER A 209 23.45 3.64 -9.24
N GLY A 210 22.37 3.29 -9.95
CA GLY A 210 21.92 1.91 -10.12
C GLY A 210 21.37 1.22 -8.86
N SER A 211 21.09 1.97 -7.79
CA SER A 211 20.56 1.40 -6.54
C SER A 211 19.04 1.32 -6.54
N HIS A 212 18.49 0.44 -5.71
CA HIS A 212 17.05 0.23 -5.57
C HIS A 212 16.64 0.46 -4.12
N ILE A 213 15.78 1.44 -3.88
CA ILE A 213 15.28 1.83 -2.55
C ILE A 213 13.80 1.50 -2.48
N ILE A 214 13.38 0.75 -1.45
CA ILE A 214 12.01 0.25 -1.32
C ILE A 214 11.43 0.65 0.05
N GLY A 215 10.22 1.21 0.04
CA GLY A 215 9.38 1.45 1.22
C GLY A 215 9.90 2.53 2.19
N ALA A 216 10.73 3.45 1.70
CA ALA A 216 11.39 4.47 2.50
C ALA A 216 10.65 5.82 2.48
N ASN A 217 10.72 6.58 3.57
CA ASN A 217 10.45 8.01 3.64
C ASN A 217 11.74 8.76 3.27
N VAL A 218 11.85 9.22 2.03
CA VAL A 218 13.11 9.73 1.44
C VAL A 218 13.15 11.26 1.49
N THR A 219 14.32 11.78 1.89
CA THR A 219 14.65 13.21 1.92
C THR A 219 16.08 13.46 1.44
N GLY A 220 16.40 14.72 1.13
CA GLY A 220 17.74 15.17 0.82
C GLY A 220 18.11 15.01 -0.66
N ILE A 221 19.41 15.09 -0.96
CA ILE A 221 19.93 15.18 -2.32
C ILE A 221 20.65 13.88 -2.65
N CYS A 222 20.41 13.31 -3.83
CA CYS A 222 21.28 12.28 -4.39
C CYS A 222 21.96 12.74 -5.69
N THR A 223 23.00 12.00 -6.05
CA THR A 223 23.63 12.06 -7.36
C THR A 223 23.68 10.65 -7.96
N GLY A 224 24.07 10.53 -9.23
CA GLY A 224 24.26 9.23 -9.86
C GLY A 224 24.26 9.34 -11.38
N ALA A 225 25.02 8.48 -12.04
CA ALA A 225 25.11 8.46 -13.51
C ALA A 225 24.11 7.47 -14.15
N SER A 226 23.77 6.40 -13.44
CA SER A 226 22.74 5.42 -13.83
C SER A 226 21.49 5.61 -12.98
N HIS A 227 20.33 5.26 -13.55
CA HIS A 227 19.04 5.49 -12.91
C HIS A 227 18.93 4.67 -11.61
N PRO A 228 18.79 5.30 -10.43
CA PRO A 228 18.30 4.62 -9.26
C PRO A 228 16.80 4.34 -9.41
N ARG A 229 16.34 3.28 -8.75
CA ARG A 229 14.93 2.93 -8.66
C ARG A 229 14.40 3.18 -7.26
N PHE A 230 13.24 3.83 -7.18
CA PHE A 230 12.48 3.98 -5.95
C PHE A 230 11.14 3.26 -6.10
N GLU A 231 10.78 2.44 -5.12
CA GLU A 231 9.55 1.65 -5.15
C GLU A 231 8.79 1.79 -3.84
N HIS A 232 7.52 2.19 -3.91
CA HIS A 232 6.66 2.40 -2.74
C HIS A 232 7.25 3.36 -1.69
N CYS A 233 8.08 4.31 -2.14
CA CYS A 233 8.69 5.33 -1.28
C CYS A 233 7.80 6.57 -1.12
N HIS A 234 7.95 7.27 0.00
CA HIS A 234 7.35 8.58 0.24
C HIS A 234 8.42 9.66 0.07
N PHE A 235 8.20 10.61 -0.83
CA PHE A 235 9.12 11.72 -1.08
C PHE A 235 8.72 12.97 -0.31
N GLY A 236 9.55 13.33 0.67
CA GLY A 236 9.52 14.65 1.30
C GLY A 236 10.17 15.70 0.41
N ALA A 237 11.04 16.53 0.98
CA ALA A 237 11.92 17.39 0.18
C ALA A 237 13.11 16.58 -0.34
N VAL A 238 13.15 16.31 -1.65
CA VAL A 238 14.19 15.50 -2.30
C VAL A 238 14.75 16.18 -3.54
N THR A 239 16.02 15.94 -3.84
CA THR A 239 16.63 16.26 -5.13
C THR A 239 17.16 14.97 -5.74
N LEU A 240 16.63 14.58 -6.90
CA LEU A 240 16.88 13.30 -7.54
C LEU A 240 17.69 13.45 -8.83
N THR A 241 18.60 12.53 -9.08
CA THR A 241 19.13 12.29 -10.44
C THR A 241 18.06 11.58 -11.30
N PRO A 242 18.15 11.55 -12.65
CA PRO A 242 17.29 10.73 -13.51
C PRO A 242 17.05 9.35 -12.92
N SER A 243 15.78 8.97 -12.75
CA SER A 243 15.37 7.85 -11.89
C SER A 243 14.06 7.22 -12.33
N ASP A 244 13.87 5.96 -11.92
CA ASP A 244 12.64 5.20 -12.10
C ASP A 244 11.90 5.11 -10.77
N ASN A 245 10.72 5.70 -10.68
CA ASN A 245 9.95 5.83 -9.44
C ASN A 245 8.60 5.14 -9.63
N GLU A 246 8.33 4.09 -8.86
CA GLU A 246 7.12 3.27 -8.98
C GLU A 246 6.33 3.27 -7.68
N GLY A 247 5.03 3.58 -7.76
CA GLY A 247 4.15 3.52 -6.60
C GLY A 247 4.51 4.51 -5.49
N CYS A 248 5.28 5.57 -5.82
CA CYS A 248 5.75 6.54 -4.84
C CYS A 248 4.68 7.58 -4.50
N VAL A 249 4.73 8.07 -3.27
CA VAL A 249 3.88 9.16 -2.76
C VAL A 249 4.70 10.44 -2.69
N LEU A 250 4.24 11.50 -3.33
CA LEU A 250 4.91 12.81 -3.30
C LEU A 250 4.25 13.69 -2.23
N GLU A 251 4.97 13.96 -1.14
CA GLU A 251 4.51 14.76 0.00
C GLU A 251 5.13 16.16 0.03
N GLY A 252 6.30 16.34 -0.61
CA GLY A 252 7.03 17.60 -0.66
C GLY A 252 7.47 18.01 -2.06
N THR A 253 8.57 18.75 -2.13
CA THR A 253 9.20 19.15 -3.39
C THR A 253 10.16 18.07 -3.87
N VAL A 254 9.92 17.56 -5.07
CA VAL A 254 10.86 16.74 -5.83
C VAL A 254 11.56 17.64 -6.83
N THR A 255 12.86 17.85 -6.64
CA THR A 255 13.69 18.66 -7.53
C THR A 255 14.52 17.77 -8.44
N ALA A 256 14.54 18.04 -9.75
CA ALA A 256 15.52 17.45 -10.65
C ALA A 256 16.92 17.96 -10.26
N GLY A 257 17.85 17.05 -10.01
CA GLY A 257 19.23 17.34 -9.62
C GLY A 257 20.20 17.40 -10.80
N SER A 258 19.81 16.85 -11.94
CA SER A 258 20.59 16.81 -13.17
C SER A 258 19.65 16.64 -14.38
N ALA A 259 20.16 16.96 -15.58
CA ALA A 259 19.44 16.77 -16.82
C ALA A 259 19.28 15.28 -17.15
N GLY A 260 18.11 14.89 -17.67
CA GLY A 260 17.81 13.52 -18.12
C GLY A 260 16.35 13.14 -17.90
N ASP A 261 16.09 11.84 -17.87
CA ASP A 261 14.73 11.30 -17.87
C ASP A 261 14.30 10.87 -16.47
N PHE A 262 13.12 11.32 -16.06
CA PHE A 262 12.50 10.95 -14.80
C PHE A 262 11.19 10.21 -15.07
N PHE A 263 11.05 9.01 -14.53
CA PHE A 263 9.86 8.21 -14.67
C PHE A 263 9.15 8.07 -13.32
N PHE A 264 7.86 8.37 -13.31
CA PHE A 264 6.97 8.24 -12.16
C PHE A 264 5.75 7.43 -12.60
N GLU A 265 5.73 6.15 -12.25
CA GLU A 265 4.66 5.22 -12.63
C GLU A 265 3.80 4.87 -11.41
N ARG A 266 2.47 4.97 -11.55
CA ARG A 266 1.51 4.67 -10.48
C ARG A 266 1.78 5.46 -9.19
N CYS A 267 2.39 6.64 -9.33
CA CYS A 267 2.68 7.55 -8.22
C CYS A 267 1.46 8.42 -7.88
N GLN A 268 1.46 9.03 -6.70
CA GLN A 268 0.34 9.89 -6.28
C GLN A 268 0.78 11.06 -5.41
N SER A 269 -0.07 12.08 -5.29
CA SER A 269 0.07 13.13 -4.28
C SER A 269 -0.26 12.58 -2.89
N GLY A 270 0.63 12.84 -1.93
CA GLY A 270 0.38 12.63 -0.49
C GLY A 270 -0.12 13.88 0.23
N VAL A 271 -0.28 15.01 -0.47
CA VAL A 271 -0.71 16.28 0.13
C VAL A 271 -2.24 16.34 0.15
N ALA A 272 -2.81 16.54 1.34
CA ALA A 272 -4.27 16.58 1.52
C ALA A 272 -4.91 17.88 0.99
N GLY A 273 -6.14 17.75 0.47
CA GLY A 273 -6.98 18.88 0.05
C GLY A 273 -6.66 19.37 -1.37
N ILE A 274 -6.67 20.70 -1.55
CA ILE A 274 -6.38 21.36 -2.84
C ILE A 274 -4.91 21.73 -3.01
N LEU A 275 -4.08 21.47 -2.00
CA LEU A 275 -2.65 21.71 -2.07
C LEU A 275 -2.00 20.58 -2.87
N THR A 276 -0.87 20.87 -3.48
CA THR A 276 -0.19 19.95 -4.39
C THR A 276 1.29 19.83 -4.02
N PRO A 277 1.90 18.64 -4.07
CA PRO A 277 3.36 18.52 -4.11
C PRO A 277 3.92 19.26 -5.33
N ILE A 278 5.23 19.48 -5.32
CA ILE A 278 5.93 20.23 -6.37
C ILE A 278 6.88 19.29 -7.09
N PHE A 279 6.83 19.27 -8.42
CA PHE A 279 7.96 18.85 -9.23
C PHE A 279 8.70 20.08 -9.77
N ASP A 280 9.94 20.26 -9.34
CA ASP A 280 10.80 21.37 -9.73
C ASP A 280 11.85 20.90 -10.74
N PHE A 281 11.80 21.42 -11.96
CA PHE A 281 12.77 21.10 -13.02
C PHE A 281 14.20 21.61 -12.74
N GLY A 282 14.40 22.37 -11.66
CA GLY A 282 15.68 22.89 -11.23
C GLY A 282 16.11 24.13 -12.04
N SER A 283 16.50 25.20 -11.36
CA SER A 283 17.13 26.35 -12.02
C SER A 283 18.54 25.97 -12.49
N GLY A 284 18.90 26.29 -13.74
CA GLY A 284 20.24 26.01 -14.30
C GLY A 284 20.48 24.62 -14.91
N LEU A 285 19.50 23.71 -14.93
CA LEU A 285 19.67 22.38 -15.56
C LEU A 285 19.48 22.40 -17.08
N GLY A 286 20.06 21.43 -17.79
CA GLY A 286 19.79 21.19 -19.21
C GLY A 286 18.40 20.55 -19.43
N ALA A 287 18.11 20.20 -20.70
CA ALA A 287 16.88 19.51 -21.09
C ALA A 287 16.59 18.29 -20.20
N SER A 288 15.33 18.15 -19.76
CA SER A 288 14.89 17.02 -18.94
C SER A 288 13.49 16.59 -19.39
N ASP A 289 13.26 15.28 -19.41
CA ASP A 289 11.98 14.69 -19.77
C ASP A 289 11.36 14.02 -18.54
N VAL A 290 10.12 14.37 -18.21
CA VAL A 290 9.44 13.91 -16.99
C VAL A 290 8.17 13.17 -17.37
N ASN A 291 8.06 11.91 -16.97
CA ASN A 291 6.96 11.04 -17.33
C ASN A 291 6.19 10.63 -16.08
N PHE A 292 5.02 11.24 -15.86
CA PHE A 292 4.04 10.76 -14.90
C PHE A 292 3.04 9.86 -15.62
N ARG A 293 2.99 8.59 -15.25
CA ARG A 293 2.08 7.55 -15.76
C ARG A 293 1.18 7.06 -14.64
N ASP A 294 -0.12 6.96 -14.90
CA ASP A 294 -1.13 6.59 -13.91
C ASP A 294 -1.07 7.42 -12.61
N TYR A 295 -0.83 8.72 -12.74
CA TYR A 295 -0.70 9.62 -11.60
C TYR A 295 -2.06 9.99 -10.99
N SER A 296 -2.12 10.10 -9.66
CA SER A 296 -3.32 10.54 -8.95
C SER A 296 -3.07 11.73 -8.04
N GLY A 297 -3.96 12.72 -8.08
CA GLY A 297 -3.93 13.90 -7.23
C GLY A 297 -3.35 15.14 -7.93
N GLY A 298 -3.04 16.17 -7.15
CA GLY A 298 -2.53 17.43 -7.69
C GLY A 298 -1.01 17.46 -7.80
N ILE A 299 -0.48 18.19 -8.79
CA ILE A 299 0.96 18.46 -8.94
C ILE A 299 1.18 19.91 -9.39
N GLU A 300 2.12 20.61 -8.74
CA GLU A 300 2.63 21.91 -9.20
C GLU A 300 3.96 21.74 -9.92
N ILE A 301 4.12 22.37 -11.07
CA ILE A 301 5.35 22.37 -11.87
C ILE A 301 6.06 23.72 -11.75
N LYS A 302 7.35 23.69 -11.41
CA LYS A 302 8.21 24.89 -11.30
C LYS A 302 9.43 24.82 -12.19
N ASN A 303 9.94 26.00 -12.55
CA ASN A 303 11.21 26.22 -13.26
C ASN A 303 11.36 25.52 -14.62
N MET A 304 10.30 24.92 -15.16
CA MET A 304 10.31 24.30 -16.49
C MET A 304 10.67 25.33 -17.56
N GLY A 305 11.66 25.03 -18.40
CA GLY A 305 12.04 25.92 -19.51
C GLY A 305 12.94 27.09 -19.12
N ARG A 306 13.38 27.22 -17.86
CA ARG A 306 14.15 28.41 -17.44
C ARG A 306 15.53 28.53 -18.08
N ASN A 307 16.10 27.44 -18.60
CA ASN A 307 17.40 27.47 -19.27
C ASN A 307 17.28 27.00 -20.72
N ALA A 308 18.39 27.08 -21.45
CA ALA A 308 18.46 26.58 -22.81
C ALA A 308 18.24 25.05 -22.85
N GLY A 309 17.25 24.62 -23.64
CA GLY A 309 16.87 23.22 -23.77
C GLY A 309 15.37 23.09 -23.99
N ASN A 310 14.97 21.92 -24.47
CA ASN A 310 13.57 21.53 -24.53
C ASN A 310 13.29 20.70 -23.27
N TYR A 311 12.31 21.12 -22.49
CA TYR A 311 11.83 20.33 -21.36
C TYR A 311 10.48 19.77 -21.75
N ASN A 312 10.31 18.47 -21.60
CA ASN A 312 9.04 17.82 -21.88
C ASN A 312 8.51 17.18 -20.62
N MET A 313 7.19 17.22 -20.47
CA MET A 313 6.50 16.46 -19.46
C MET A 313 5.36 15.70 -20.13
N SER A 314 5.20 14.42 -19.79
CA SER A 314 3.97 13.68 -20.05
C SER A 314 3.27 13.47 -18.72
N LEU A 315 2.06 14.00 -18.58
CA LEU A 315 1.23 13.83 -17.39
C LEU A 315 0.00 13.00 -17.74
N GLU A 316 -0.01 11.76 -17.27
CA GLU A 316 -1.10 10.81 -17.46
C GLU A 316 -1.77 10.45 -16.14
N GLY A 317 -3.10 10.53 -16.07
CA GLY A 317 -3.87 10.19 -14.86
C GLY A 317 -5.04 11.12 -14.55
N ASN A 318 -5.28 11.41 -13.27
CA ASN A 318 -6.39 12.24 -12.82
C ASN A 318 -6.00 13.19 -11.67
N GLY A 319 -6.44 14.45 -11.72
CA GLY A 319 -6.31 15.39 -10.60
C GLY A 319 -6.19 16.86 -11.01
N GLN A 320 -5.15 17.54 -10.52
CA GLN A 320 -4.90 18.96 -10.79
C GLN A 320 -3.47 19.18 -11.28
N LEU A 321 -3.30 20.00 -12.31
CA LEU A 321 -2.01 20.51 -12.75
C LEU A 321 -1.95 22.02 -12.47
N ILE A 322 -0.96 22.47 -11.71
CA ILE A 322 -0.63 23.88 -11.53
C ILE A 322 0.69 24.15 -12.22
N ILE A 323 0.73 25.14 -13.11
CA ILE A 323 1.95 25.57 -13.79
C ILE A 323 2.35 26.90 -13.14
N ALA A 324 3.51 26.93 -12.49
CA ALA A 324 3.95 28.12 -11.79
C ALA A 324 4.36 29.24 -12.75
N SER A 325 4.29 30.49 -12.27
CA SER A 325 4.66 31.68 -13.07
C SER A 325 6.14 31.76 -13.41
N ASP A 326 6.97 30.88 -12.85
CA ASP A 326 8.40 30.80 -13.12
C ASP A 326 8.74 29.89 -14.32
N CYS A 327 7.77 29.23 -14.94
CA CYS A 327 7.97 28.46 -16.17
C CYS A 327 8.15 29.34 -17.42
N SER A 328 8.75 28.79 -18.48
CA SER A 328 9.21 29.52 -19.68
C SER A 328 8.83 28.84 -21.01
N ALA A 329 8.91 29.62 -22.11
CA ALA A 329 8.25 29.36 -23.39
C ALA A 329 8.82 28.24 -24.29
N THR A 330 9.80 27.48 -23.82
CA THR A 330 10.48 26.43 -24.61
C THR A 330 10.06 25.02 -24.26
N SER A 331 8.99 24.87 -23.48
CA SER A 331 8.64 23.62 -22.82
C SER A 331 7.24 23.14 -23.20
N THR A 332 7.06 21.83 -23.25
CA THR A 332 5.78 21.20 -23.59
C THR A 332 5.32 20.27 -22.47
N ILE A 333 4.06 20.38 -22.05
CA ILE A 333 3.38 19.38 -21.21
C ILE A 333 2.32 18.69 -22.06
N ALA A 334 2.47 17.39 -22.28
CA ALA A 334 1.45 16.54 -22.89
C ALA A 334 0.53 15.97 -21.80
N ILE A 335 -0.76 16.30 -21.87
CA ILE A 335 -1.74 15.92 -20.85
C ILE A 335 -2.59 14.76 -21.39
N ARG A 336 -2.70 13.69 -20.58
CA ARG A 336 -3.48 12.49 -20.88
C ARG A 336 -4.36 12.15 -19.69
N GLY A 337 -5.68 12.15 -19.85
CA GLY A 337 -6.62 11.92 -18.75
C GLY A 337 -7.28 13.20 -18.24
N ASN A 338 -7.72 13.20 -16.98
CA ASN A 338 -8.64 14.20 -16.44
C ASN A 338 -7.95 15.11 -15.40
N PHE A 339 -7.44 16.25 -15.87
CA PHE A 339 -6.81 17.24 -15.01
C PHE A 339 -7.50 18.60 -15.07
N THR A 340 -7.73 19.21 -13.91
CA THR A 340 -8.00 20.66 -13.85
C THR A 340 -6.68 21.41 -13.98
N ILE A 341 -6.58 22.31 -14.94
CA ILE A 341 -5.33 23.02 -15.26
C ILE A 341 -5.42 24.47 -14.78
N THR A 342 -4.46 24.88 -13.95
CA THR A 342 -4.23 26.28 -13.57
C THR A 342 -2.89 26.73 -14.13
N ASP A 343 -2.92 27.53 -15.20
CA ASP A 343 -1.70 28.07 -15.83
C ASP A 343 -1.38 29.48 -15.31
N ASN A 344 -0.44 29.58 -14.38
CA ASN A 344 0.10 30.86 -13.91
C ASN A 344 1.31 31.34 -14.73
N ALA A 345 1.78 30.56 -15.70
CA ALA A 345 2.88 30.91 -16.60
C ALA A 345 2.43 31.76 -17.80
N ALA A 346 1.15 32.17 -17.82
CA ALA A 346 0.56 33.01 -18.86
C ALA A 346 0.75 32.45 -20.28
N GLY A 347 0.59 31.14 -20.45
CA GLY A 347 0.72 30.45 -21.74
C GLY A 347 2.17 30.28 -22.21
N ALA A 348 3.17 30.50 -21.35
CA ALA A 348 4.56 30.22 -21.72
C ALA A 348 4.73 28.72 -22.04
N VAL A 349 4.25 27.84 -21.18
CA VAL A 349 4.36 26.40 -21.41
C VAL A 349 3.33 25.95 -22.45
N THR A 350 3.77 25.26 -23.50
CA THR A 350 2.88 24.71 -24.52
C THR A 350 2.16 23.48 -23.95
N LEU A 351 0.83 23.48 -23.98
CA LEU A 351 0.03 22.34 -23.57
C LEU A 351 -0.40 21.53 -24.79
N SER A 352 0.04 20.28 -24.87
CA SER A 352 -0.43 19.32 -25.87
C SER A 352 -1.57 18.51 -25.26
N ASN A 353 -2.80 18.92 -25.59
CA ASN A 353 -4.02 18.29 -25.10
C ASN A 353 -4.62 17.29 -26.09
N GLU A 354 -3.86 16.89 -27.13
CA GLU A 354 -4.36 16.01 -28.20
C GLU A 354 -4.82 14.63 -27.69
N ALA A 355 -4.40 14.25 -26.48
CA ALA A 355 -4.78 13.02 -25.81
C ALA A 355 -5.64 13.23 -24.55
N MET A 356 -6.09 14.46 -24.28
CA MET A 356 -7.12 14.68 -23.27
C MET A 356 -8.46 14.15 -23.81
N PHE A 357 -9.27 13.56 -22.93
CA PHE A 357 -10.67 13.35 -23.26
C PHE A 357 -11.30 14.73 -23.44
N ASP A 358 -11.53 15.11 -24.69
CA ASP A 358 -12.27 16.32 -24.99
C ASP A 358 -13.72 16.08 -24.57
N HIS A 359 -14.06 16.54 -23.37
CA HIS A 359 -15.41 16.41 -22.82
C HIS A 359 -16.43 17.07 -23.76
N ASN A 360 -16.07 18.15 -24.45
CA ASN A 360 -16.97 18.74 -25.42
C ASN A 360 -17.11 17.83 -26.64
N ALA A 361 -16.03 17.24 -27.16
CA ALA A 361 -16.16 16.25 -28.24
C ALA A 361 -16.96 15.00 -27.83
N ILE A 362 -16.88 14.57 -26.56
CA ILE A 362 -17.71 13.48 -26.04
C ILE A 362 -19.16 13.93 -25.90
N ILE A 363 -19.42 15.12 -25.36
CA ILE A 363 -20.77 15.69 -25.28
C ILE A 363 -21.34 15.84 -26.67
N ASP A 364 -20.58 16.41 -27.61
CA ASP A 364 -20.94 16.59 -29.00
C ASP A 364 -21.19 15.24 -29.65
N SER A 365 -20.32 14.24 -29.44
CA SER A 365 -20.52 12.87 -29.93
C SER A 365 -21.75 12.20 -29.31
N ILE A 366 -22.05 12.42 -28.03
CA ILE A 366 -23.26 11.90 -27.38
C ILE A 366 -24.49 12.64 -27.88
N LEU A 367 -24.40 13.94 -28.17
CA LEU A 367 -25.47 14.74 -28.76
C LEU A 367 -25.66 14.44 -30.26
N GLU A 368 -24.64 13.93 -30.93
CA GLU A 368 -24.65 13.53 -32.34
C GLU A 368 -25.14 12.07 -32.50
N ASP A 369 -24.62 11.11 -31.72
CA ASP A 369 -25.12 9.73 -31.62
C ASP A 369 -26.50 9.65 -30.93
N THR A 370 -26.73 10.69 -30.12
CA THR A 370 -27.93 11.52 -29.97
C THR A 370 -28.91 11.69 -31.11
N GLU A 371 -28.94 10.89 -32.17
CA GLU A 371 -29.94 11.01 -33.25
C GLU A 371 -31.42 10.94 -32.77
N THR A 372 -31.68 10.97 -31.45
CA THR A 372 -32.73 11.88 -30.94
C THR A 372 -32.48 13.37 -31.24
N THR A 373 -32.38 13.74 -32.52
CA THR A 373 -33.58 14.44 -33.02
C THR A 373 -34.72 13.56 -32.58
N ILE A 374 -35.41 13.88 -31.46
CA ILE A 374 -36.70 13.26 -31.12
C ILE A 374 -37.35 13.04 -32.48
N PRO A 375 -37.54 11.78 -32.93
CA PRO A 375 -37.76 11.52 -34.33
C PRO A 375 -38.81 12.52 -34.76
N ALA A 376 -38.57 13.31 -35.81
CA ALA A 376 -39.55 14.29 -36.26
C ALA A 376 -40.92 13.60 -36.57
N ALA A 377 -40.96 12.26 -36.54
CA ALA A 377 -42.14 11.41 -36.53
C ALA A 377 -42.98 11.42 -35.23
N GLU A 378 -42.49 11.91 -34.08
CA GLU A 378 -43.25 12.04 -32.82
C GLU A 378 -42.93 13.31 -32.02
N SER A 379 -42.47 14.40 -32.66
CA SER A 379 -42.91 15.68 -32.13
C SER A 379 -44.44 15.67 -32.30
N ILE A 380 -45.16 15.86 -31.21
CA ILE A 380 -46.58 16.19 -31.30
C ILE A 380 -46.59 17.56 -31.95
N THR A 381 -46.57 17.59 -33.29
CA THR A 381 -46.72 18.81 -34.06
C THR A 381 -48.06 19.42 -33.68
N ASP A 382 -48.20 20.73 -33.82
CA ASP A 382 -49.49 21.41 -33.59
C ASP A 382 -50.62 20.68 -34.36
N ALA A 383 -50.33 20.12 -35.53
CA ALA A 383 -51.27 19.30 -36.29
C ALA A 383 -51.73 18.00 -35.57
N LYS A 384 -50.86 17.29 -34.84
CA LYS A 384 -51.25 16.12 -34.03
C LYS A 384 -51.99 16.54 -32.75
N ILE A 385 -51.64 17.68 -32.16
CA ILE A 385 -52.42 18.27 -31.05
C ILE A 385 -53.81 18.65 -31.55
N ASP A 386 -53.91 19.30 -32.70
CA ASP A 386 -55.17 19.66 -33.35
C ASP A 386 -56.00 18.42 -33.66
N THR A 387 -55.39 17.34 -34.18
CA THR A 387 -56.13 16.09 -34.46
C THR A 387 -56.65 15.44 -33.17
N LEU A 388 -55.86 15.44 -32.09
CA LEU A 388 -56.30 14.90 -30.80
C LEU A 388 -57.35 15.79 -30.13
N GLN A 389 -57.27 17.12 -30.34
CA GLN A 389 -58.27 18.07 -29.89
C GLN A 389 -59.56 17.91 -30.69
N ASP A 390 -59.50 17.73 -31.99
CA ASP A 390 -60.65 17.44 -32.85
C ASP A 390 -61.31 16.11 -32.48
N ASP A 391 -60.53 15.05 -32.21
CA ASP A 391 -61.06 13.76 -31.76
C ASP A 391 -61.67 13.85 -30.35
N MET A 392 -61.06 14.63 -29.44
CA MET A 392 -61.64 14.90 -28.12
C MET A 392 -62.90 15.77 -28.21
N ASP A 393 -62.91 16.78 -29.06
CA ASP A 393 -64.06 17.64 -29.29
C ASP A 393 -65.17 16.85 -29.96
N ASP A 394 -64.89 15.94 -30.89
CA ASP A 394 -65.88 15.01 -31.46
C ASP A 394 -66.51 14.12 -30.38
N VAL A 395 -65.72 13.65 -29.40
CA VAL A 395 -66.21 12.82 -28.28
C VAL A 395 -67.01 13.66 -27.27
N VAL A 396 -66.61 14.90 -27.02
CA VAL A 396 -67.20 15.77 -25.99
C VAL A 396 -68.42 16.54 -26.53
N THR A 397 -68.36 17.02 -27.77
CA THR A 397 -69.44 17.75 -28.45
C THR A 397 -70.43 16.81 -29.13
N GLY A 398 -70.03 15.58 -29.44
CA GLY A 398 -70.94 14.49 -29.80
C GLY A 398 -71.50 14.56 -31.22
N ASP A 399 -70.84 15.27 -32.14
CA ASP A 399 -71.31 15.50 -33.52
C ASP A 399 -71.33 14.22 -34.38
N LYS A 400 -70.68 13.13 -33.94
CA LYS A 400 -70.79 11.83 -34.63
C LYS A 400 -72.12 11.15 -34.26
N PRO A 401 -73.00 10.86 -35.25
CA PRO A 401 -74.26 10.18 -35.00
C PRO A 401 -74.00 8.74 -34.54
N VAL A 402 -74.62 8.32 -33.44
CA VAL A 402 -74.37 7.01 -32.81
C VAL A 402 -75.41 5.97 -33.20
N VAL A 403 -76.56 6.39 -33.75
CA VAL A 403 -77.64 5.49 -34.17
C VAL A 403 -78.15 5.91 -35.56
N ASP A 404 -77.89 5.07 -36.57
CA ASP A 404 -78.39 5.16 -37.96
C ASP A 404 -78.34 6.56 -38.63
N GLY A 405 -77.39 7.40 -38.23
CA GLY A 405 -77.17 8.72 -38.86
C GLY A 405 -78.16 9.82 -38.46
N THR A 406 -79.09 9.57 -37.53
CA THR A 406 -80.19 10.52 -37.21
C THR A 406 -80.14 11.14 -35.82
N VAL A 407 -79.33 10.59 -34.89
CA VAL A 407 -79.27 11.06 -33.50
C VAL A 407 -77.81 11.15 -33.04
N THR A 408 -77.40 12.31 -32.55
CA THR A 408 -76.07 12.56 -31.98
C THR A 408 -75.88 11.78 -30.67
N GLN A 409 -74.63 11.55 -30.25
CA GLN A 409 -74.34 10.87 -28.98
C GLN A 409 -74.94 11.62 -27.79
N ALA A 410 -74.92 12.96 -27.85
CA ALA A 410 -75.50 13.83 -26.84
C ALA A 410 -77.03 13.71 -26.77
N GLU A 411 -77.71 13.64 -27.90
CA GLU A 411 -79.17 13.43 -27.95
C GLU A 411 -79.57 12.03 -27.48
N ALA A 412 -78.81 10.99 -27.86
CA ALA A 412 -79.03 9.63 -27.37
C ALA A 412 -78.86 9.55 -25.84
N LEU A 413 -77.83 10.19 -25.29
CA LEU A 413 -77.61 10.24 -23.85
C LEU A 413 -78.71 11.04 -23.13
N LYS A 414 -79.17 12.17 -23.70
CA LYS A 414 -80.32 12.93 -23.18
C LYS A 414 -81.60 12.09 -23.18
N ALA A 415 -81.87 11.31 -24.21
CA ALA A 415 -83.01 10.38 -24.24
C ALA A 415 -82.90 9.31 -23.14
N VAL A 416 -81.73 8.69 -22.98
CA VAL A 416 -81.51 7.69 -21.92
C VAL A 416 -81.65 8.32 -20.53
N LEU A 417 -81.11 9.52 -20.31
CA LEU A 417 -81.26 10.23 -19.04
C LEU A 417 -82.70 10.64 -18.77
N ALA A 418 -83.45 11.09 -19.78
CA ALA A 418 -84.87 11.39 -19.66
C ALA A 418 -85.71 10.13 -19.41
N PHE A 419 -85.30 8.98 -19.95
CA PHE A 419 -85.94 7.70 -19.66
C PHE A 419 -85.68 7.24 -18.22
N ILE A 420 -84.47 7.42 -17.70
CA ILE A 420 -84.07 6.99 -16.34
C ILE A 420 -84.54 7.97 -15.26
N ALA A 421 -84.44 9.27 -15.50
CA ALA A 421 -84.72 10.33 -14.53
C ALA A 421 -86.09 11.00 -14.70
N GLY A 422 -86.73 10.83 -15.87
CA GLY A 422 -88.00 11.45 -16.18
C GLY A 422 -89.15 10.88 -15.35
N ILE A 423 -90.09 11.75 -15.01
CA ILE A 423 -91.36 11.34 -14.42
C ILE A 423 -92.17 10.69 -15.54
N ALA A 424 -92.33 9.36 -15.48
CA ALA A 424 -93.20 8.65 -16.40
C ALA A 424 -94.66 9.11 -16.17
N GLY A 425 -95.26 9.73 -17.19
CA GLY A 425 -96.64 10.20 -17.19
C GLY A 425 -97.46 9.52 -18.28
N GLY A 426 -98.70 9.14 -17.98
CA GLY A 426 -99.61 8.52 -18.96
C GLY A 426 -100.20 7.15 -18.59
N GLY A 427 -100.09 6.71 -17.33
CA GLY A 427 -100.68 5.43 -16.89
C GLY A 427 -102.21 5.43 -16.97
N GLY A 428 -102.76 5.08 -18.14
CA GLY A 428 -104.21 4.92 -18.36
C GLY A 428 -104.65 4.89 -19.83
N GLY A 429 -103.79 5.25 -20.79
CA GLY A 429 -104.10 5.24 -22.23
C GLY A 429 -103.05 4.51 -23.09
N ASN A 430 -103.20 4.58 -24.41
CA ASN A 430 -102.27 3.96 -25.39
C ASN A 430 -100.96 4.74 -25.57
N GLU A 431 -100.58 5.59 -24.60
CA GLU A 431 -99.44 6.49 -24.70
C GLU A 431 -98.69 6.55 -23.36
N ILE A 432 -97.37 6.36 -23.40
CA ILE A 432 -96.47 6.61 -22.28
C ILE A 432 -95.54 7.75 -22.68
N THR A 433 -95.47 8.78 -21.84
CA THR A 433 -94.60 9.93 -22.05
C THR A 433 -93.53 9.97 -20.96
N PHE A 434 -92.28 10.18 -21.37
CA PHE A 434 -91.18 10.50 -20.48
C PHE A 434 -90.89 11.97 -20.63
N LYS A 435 -91.11 12.71 -19.55
CA LYS A 435 -90.92 14.15 -19.54
C LYS A 435 -89.50 14.51 -19.12
N ASN A 436 -89.09 15.72 -19.47
CA ASN A 436 -87.87 16.32 -18.91
C ASN A 436 -87.97 16.43 -17.38
N GLN A 437 -86.85 16.78 -16.73
CA GLN A 437 -86.80 16.86 -15.26
C GLN A 437 -87.78 17.88 -14.67
N ALA A 438 -88.12 18.94 -15.42
CA ALA A 438 -89.11 19.94 -15.01
C ALA A 438 -90.57 19.44 -15.15
N GLY A 439 -90.81 18.33 -15.86
CA GLY A 439 -92.13 17.72 -16.05
C GLY A 439 -93.06 18.49 -17.00
N ASP A 440 -92.55 19.50 -17.70
CA ASP A 440 -93.32 20.42 -18.54
C ASP A 440 -93.28 20.05 -20.03
N LYS A 441 -92.28 19.27 -20.46
CA LYS A 441 -92.13 18.84 -21.87
C LYS A 441 -91.95 17.33 -22.01
N ASN A 442 -92.64 16.72 -22.97
CA ASN A 442 -92.47 15.31 -23.33
C ASN A 442 -91.20 15.18 -24.20
N VAL A 443 -90.21 14.45 -23.70
CA VAL A 443 -88.93 14.22 -24.41
C VAL A 443 -89.03 12.94 -25.24
N ILE A 444 -89.70 11.92 -24.69
CA ILE A 444 -89.99 10.68 -25.39
C ILE A 444 -91.48 10.43 -25.28
N THR A 445 -92.12 10.25 -26.42
CA THR A 445 -93.52 9.82 -26.49
C THR A 445 -93.58 8.47 -27.17
N LEU A 446 -94.04 7.46 -26.43
CA LEU A 446 -94.35 6.14 -26.95
C LEU A 446 -95.85 6.08 -27.19
N SER A 447 -96.28 5.96 -28.44
CA SER A 447 -97.70 5.93 -28.81
C SER A 447 -98.09 4.58 -29.42
N GLY A 448 -99.40 4.29 -29.37
CA GLY A 448 -99.97 3.07 -29.92
C GLY A 448 -99.58 1.83 -29.11
N LEU A 449 -99.55 1.97 -27.78
CA LEU A 449 -99.28 0.86 -26.88
C LEU A 449 -100.44 -0.14 -26.92
N ASP A 450 -100.15 -1.38 -27.31
CA ASP A 450 -101.09 -2.49 -27.18
C ASP A 450 -101.14 -3.01 -25.72
N ALA A 451 -102.05 -3.94 -25.46
CA ALA A 451 -102.22 -4.53 -24.13
C ALA A 451 -100.98 -5.29 -23.61
N ASN A 452 -100.00 -5.60 -24.48
CA ASN A 452 -98.74 -6.25 -24.12
C ASN A 452 -97.59 -5.24 -23.94
N GLY A 453 -97.86 -3.93 -24.10
CA GLY A 453 -96.86 -2.88 -24.02
C GLY A 453 -96.02 -2.72 -25.30
N ASN A 454 -96.40 -3.34 -26.41
CA ASN A 454 -95.74 -3.10 -27.69
C ASN A 454 -96.18 -1.74 -28.24
N ARG A 455 -95.23 -0.95 -28.72
CA ARG A 455 -95.47 0.36 -29.32
C ARG A 455 -95.47 0.28 -30.85
N THR A 456 -96.27 1.10 -31.50
CA THR A 456 -96.25 1.24 -32.97
C THR A 456 -95.41 2.43 -33.44
N SER A 457 -95.17 3.41 -32.57
CA SER A 457 -94.31 4.56 -32.88
C SER A 457 -93.62 5.12 -31.65
N THR A 458 -92.44 5.69 -31.87
CA THR A 458 -91.70 6.49 -30.88
C THR A 458 -91.42 7.84 -31.50
N THR A 459 -91.82 8.90 -30.81
CA THR A 459 -91.46 10.27 -31.16
C THR A 459 -90.45 10.75 -30.13
N LEU A 460 -89.34 11.30 -30.61
CA LEU A 460 -88.31 11.93 -29.78
C LEU A 460 -88.36 13.42 -30.06
N ASP A 461 -88.50 14.23 -29.01
CA ASP A 461 -88.43 15.69 -29.10
C ASP A 461 -87.24 16.17 -28.27
N PHE A 462 -86.15 16.49 -28.97
CA PHE A 462 -84.90 16.97 -28.40
C PHE A 462 -84.80 18.50 -28.33
N SER A 463 -85.85 19.22 -28.75
CA SER A 463 -85.85 20.69 -28.81
C SER A 463 -85.89 21.38 -27.45
#